data_AF-A0A497R7E7-F1
#
_entry.id   AF-A0A497R7E7-F1
#
_cell.length_a   1.000
_cell.length_b   1.000
_cell.length_c   1.000
_cell.angle_alpha   90.00
_cell.angle_beta   90.00
_cell.angle_gamma   90.00
#
_symmetry.space_group_name_H-M   'P 1'
#
loop_
_entity.id
_entity.type
_entity.pdbx_description
1 polymer ?
#
loop_
_entity_poly.entity_id
_entity_poly.type
_entity_poly.pdbx_seq_one_letter_code
_entity_poly.pdbx_strand_id
1 'polypeptide(L)'
;MGDWSEITRCSRPQRQQIQDSKEAVKKLEKDGIKEALARNGIKPVDEAVVMLKILLASLLFKLELSYFVEELKNRSKLRKLLNSSEVPDIKEVYGFISKFEEESFRKAIEQMINSLFGKW
;
A
#
# COMPACT_ATOMS: atom_id res chain seq x y z
N MET A 1 -21.26 -9.82 -17.56
CA MET A 1 -19.93 -9.39 -18.04
C MET A 1 -19.92 -7.87 -17.88
N GLY A 2 -19.28 -7.36 -16.83
CA GLY A 2 -19.41 -5.94 -16.43
C GLY A 2 -18.65 -5.02 -17.38
N ASP A 3 -19.37 -4.07 -17.96
CA ASP A 3 -18.87 -3.06 -18.89
C ASP A 3 -17.81 -2.17 -18.22
N TRP A 4 -16.62 -2.11 -18.82
CA TRP A 4 -15.49 -1.33 -18.36
C TRP A 4 -15.64 0.17 -18.68
N SER A 5 -16.66 0.56 -19.45
CA SER A 5 -16.89 1.94 -19.85
C SER A 5 -17.27 2.87 -18.68
N GLU A 6 -17.86 2.36 -17.60
CA GLU A 6 -18.30 3.20 -16.46
C GLU A 6 -17.16 3.61 -15.51
N ILE A 7 -16.05 2.85 -15.46
CA ILE A 7 -14.85 3.26 -14.69
C ILE A 7 -14.03 4.29 -15.49
N THR A 8 -14.20 4.34 -16.81
CA THR A 8 -13.45 5.28 -17.67
C THR A 8 -14.03 6.70 -17.68
N ARG A 9 -15.16 6.94 -17.01
CA ARG A 9 -15.74 8.26 -16.77
C ARG A 9 -15.27 8.91 -15.45
N CYS A 10 -14.14 8.48 -14.90
CA CYS A 10 -13.44 9.21 -13.83
C CYS A 10 -12.78 10.48 -14.40
N SER A 11 -12.90 11.58 -13.67
CA SER A 11 -12.17 12.84 -13.87
C SER A 11 -10.68 12.55 -14.15
N ARG A 12 -10.02 13.30 -15.05
CA ARG A 12 -8.57 13.12 -15.33
C ARG A 12 -7.70 12.95 -14.06
N PRO A 13 -7.94 13.67 -12.94
CA PRO A 13 -7.22 13.47 -11.68
C PRO A 13 -7.36 12.07 -11.07
N GLN A 14 -8.54 11.44 -11.14
CA GLN A 14 -8.79 10.11 -10.54
C GLN A 14 -8.12 8.99 -11.33
N ARG A 15 -8.03 9.12 -12.67
CA ARG A 15 -7.30 8.14 -13.49
C ARG A 15 -5.80 8.14 -13.20
N GLN A 16 -5.22 9.33 -13.03
CA GLN A 16 -3.80 9.45 -12.68
C GLN A 16 -3.53 8.85 -11.30
N GLN A 17 -4.34 9.19 -10.30
CA GLN A 17 -4.23 8.66 -8.94
C GLN A 17 -4.31 7.12 -8.89
N ILE A 18 -5.20 6.51 -9.67
CA ILE A 18 -5.29 5.05 -9.80
C ILE A 18 -4.01 4.47 -10.41
N GLN A 19 -3.45 5.13 -11.43
CA GLN A 19 -2.23 4.67 -12.09
C GLN A 19 -1.02 4.77 -11.15
N ASP A 20 -0.89 5.87 -10.42
CA ASP A 20 0.17 6.09 -9.43
C ASP A 20 0.09 5.03 -8.32
N SER A 21 -1.13 4.72 -7.87
CA SER A 21 -1.38 3.67 -6.87
C SER A 21 -0.98 2.29 -7.37
N LYS A 22 -1.31 1.93 -8.62
CA LYS A 22 -0.89 0.66 -9.22
C LYS A 22 0.63 0.53 -9.32
N GLU A 23 1.30 1.59 -9.73
CA GLU A 23 2.75 1.59 -9.86
C GLU A 23 3.43 1.47 -8.49
N ALA A 24 2.94 2.20 -7.48
CA ALA A 24 3.43 2.08 -6.11
C ALA A 24 3.27 0.65 -5.56
N VAL A 25 2.07 0.06 -5.71
CA VAL A 25 1.78 -1.32 -5.28
C VAL A 25 2.71 -2.32 -5.97
N LYS A 26 2.89 -2.21 -7.28
CA LYS A 26 3.75 -3.11 -8.05
C LYS A 26 5.20 -3.04 -7.59
N LYS A 27 5.70 -1.84 -7.26
CA LYS A 27 7.07 -1.69 -6.79
C LYS A 27 7.29 -2.27 -5.38
N LEU A 28 6.28 -2.26 -4.50
CA LEU A 28 6.36 -2.89 -3.18
C LEU A 28 6.51 -4.41 -3.23
N GLU A 29 6.07 -5.04 -4.32
CA GLU A 29 6.18 -6.49 -4.50
C GLU A 29 7.56 -6.94 -4.99
N LYS A 30 8.47 -6.02 -5.32
CA LYS A 30 9.82 -6.35 -5.79
C LYS A 30 10.69 -6.94 -4.68
N ASP A 31 11.50 -7.93 -5.02
CA ASP A 31 12.39 -8.63 -4.08
C ASP A 31 13.32 -7.67 -3.32
N GLY A 32 13.85 -6.64 -3.97
CA GLY A 32 14.69 -5.63 -3.31
C GLY A 32 13.99 -4.89 -2.16
N ILE A 33 12.67 -4.67 -2.25
CA ILE A 33 11.89 -4.08 -1.16
C ILE A 33 11.70 -5.11 -0.04
N LYS A 34 11.34 -6.34 -0.37
CA LYS A 34 11.21 -7.43 0.61
C LYS A 34 12.49 -7.68 1.39
N GLU A 35 13.64 -7.67 0.69
CA GLU A 35 14.97 -7.77 1.30
C GLU A 35 15.31 -6.59 2.19
N ALA A 36 14.93 -5.37 1.82
CA ALA A 36 15.13 -4.18 2.65
C ALA A 36 14.31 -4.30 3.96
N LEU A 37 13.05 -4.72 3.87
CA LEU A 37 12.21 -4.96 5.05
C LEU A 37 12.85 -6.01 5.97
N ALA A 38 13.27 -7.16 5.42
CA ALA A 38 13.91 -8.22 6.19
C ALA A 38 15.21 -7.77 6.88
N ARG A 39 16.06 -7.00 6.17
CA ARG A 39 17.34 -6.48 6.70
C ARG A 39 17.15 -5.49 7.85
N ASN A 40 16.06 -4.71 7.83
CA ASN A 40 15.73 -3.76 8.89
C ASN A 40 14.86 -4.37 10.01
N GLY A 41 14.74 -5.70 10.07
CA GLY A 41 14.00 -6.38 11.14
C GLY A 41 12.47 -6.30 10.99
N ILE A 42 11.95 -5.78 9.88
CA ILE A 42 10.50 -5.72 9.62
C ILE A 42 10.03 -7.10 9.20
N LYS A 43 9.42 -7.83 10.14
CA LYS A 43 8.92 -9.19 9.94
C LYS A 43 7.54 -9.36 10.60
N PRO A 44 6.70 -10.26 10.07
CA PRO A 44 6.90 -11.04 8.84
C PRO A 44 6.78 -10.19 7.57
N VAL A 45 7.60 -10.49 6.56
CA VAL A 45 7.82 -9.61 5.38
C VAL A 45 6.58 -9.52 4.48
N ASP A 46 5.89 -10.63 4.25
CA ASP A 46 4.70 -10.61 3.38
C ASP A 46 3.54 -9.84 4.02
N GLU A 47 3.37 -9.94 5.34
CA GLU A 47 2.42 -9.10 6.09
C GLU A 47 2.82 -7.63 6.01
N ALA A 48 4.11 -7.32 6.16
CA ALA A 48 4.63 -5.95 6.01
C ALA A 48 4.29 -5.35 4.65
N VAL A 49 4.45 -6.13 3.57
CA VAL A 49 4.10 -5.69 2.21
C VAL A 49 2.60 -5.37 2.11
N VAL A 50 1.72 -6.20 2.68
CA VAL A 50 0.27 -5.93 2.70
C VAL A 50 -0.05 -4.65 3.47
N MET A 51 0.49 -4.50 4.68
CA MET A 51 0.24 -3.31 5.52
C MET A 51 0.74 -2.02 4.86
N LEU A 52 1.92 -2.06 4.22
CA LEU A 52 2.49 -0.93 3.49
C LEU A 52 1.69 -0.56 2.25
N LYS A 53 1.16 -1.53 1.51
CA LYS A 53 0.26 -1.26 0.37
C LYS A 53 -0.98 -0.49 0.82
N ILE A 54 -1.58 -0.88 1.95
CA ILE A 54 -2.76 -0.22 2.50
C ILE A 54 -2.42 1.22 2.95
N LEU A 55 -1.32 1.40 3.68
CA LEU A 55 -0.88 2.70 4.18
C LEU A 55 -0.50 3.67 3.06
N LEU A 56 0.26 3.22 2.05
CA LEU A 56 0.61 4.07 0.91
C LEU A 56 -0.61 4.41 0.06
N ALA A 57 -1.51 3.45 -0.16
CA ALA A 57 -2.71 3.73 -0.91
C ALA A 57 -3.62 4.73 -0.19
N SER A 58 -3.82 4.61 1.13
CA SER A 58 -4.61 5.62 1.87
C SER A 58 -4.03 7.03 1.72
N LEU A 59 -2.69 7.16 1.76
CA LEU A 59 -2.00 8.43 1.51
C LEU A 59 -2.20 8.95 0.08
N LEU A 60 -2.07 8.09 -0.94
CA LEU A 60 -2.28 8.47 -2.34
C LEU A 60 -3.72 8.90 -2.61
N PHE A 61 -4.69 8.24 -1.99
CA PHE A 61 -6.11 8.60 -2.05
C PHE A 61 -6.46 9.80 -1.15
N LYS A 62 -5.54 10.24 -0.29
CA LYS A 62 -5.75 11.30 0.73
C LYS A 62 -6.94 10.98 1.65
N LEU A 63 -7.05 9.71 2.02
CA LEU A 63 -8.09 9.20 2.91
C LEU A 63 -7.49 8.83 4.25
N GLU A 64 -8.27 8.99 5.31
CA GLU A 64 -7.92 8.46 6.62
C GLU A 64 -7.74 6.93 6.54
N LEU A 65 -6.71 6.39 7.20
CA LEU A 65 -6.38 4.97 7.13
C LEU A 65 -7.56 4.07 7.56
N SER A 66 -8.27 4.45 8.63
CA SER A 66 -9.46 3.76 9.12
C SER A 66 -10.56 3.68 8.05
N TYR A 67 -10.86 4.81 7.41
CA TYR A 67 -11.81 4.92 6.31
C TYR A 67 -11.37 4.09 5.10
N PHE A 68 -10.09 4.13 4.74
CA PHE A 68 -9.56 3.39 3.61
C PHE A 68 -9.64 1.86 3.81
N VAL A 69 -9.36 1.37 5.03
CA VAL A 69 -9.53 -0.04 5.39
C VAL A 69 -10.99 -0.47 5.26
N GLU A 70 -11.93 0.36 5.72
CA GLU A 70 -13.36 0.09 5.57
C GLU A 70 -13.79 0.07 4.09
N GLU A 71 -13.28 1.00 3.28
CA GLU A 71 -13.52 1.00 1.84
C GLU A 71 -12.93 -0.22 1.13
N LEU A 72 -11.80 -0.74 1.58
CA LEU A 72 -11.21 -1.98 1.04
C LEU A 72 -12.12 -3.20 1.28
N LYS A 73 -12.72 -3.31 2.46
CA LYS A 73 -13.69 -4.38 2.77
C LYS A 73 -14.86 -4.34 1.79
N ASN A 74 -15.38 -3.14 1.54
CA ASN A 74 -16.59 -2.92 0.75
C ASN A 74 -16.37 -2.90 -0.78
N ARG A 75 -15.15 -2.59 -1.26
CA ARG A 75 -14.88 -2.43 -2.72
C ARG A 75 -13.89 -3.46 -3.26
N SER A 76 -14.43 -4.49 -3.92
CA SER A 76 -13.62 -5.52 -4.60
C SER A 76 -12.64 -4.97 -5.65
N LYS A 77 -12.98 -3.85 -6.30
CA LYS A 77 -12.08 -3.16 -7.24
C LYS A 77 -10.83 -2.59 -6.55
N LEU A 78 -10.96 -2.05 -5.33
CA LEU A 78 -9.82 -1.55 -4.56
C LEU A 78 -8.93 -2.70 -4.08
N ARG A 79 -9.53 -3.82 -3.64
CA ARG A 79 -8.78 -5.04 -3.30
C ARG A 79 -7.96 -5.58 -4.47
N LYS A 80 -8.55 -5.63 -5.66
CA LYS A 80 -7.86 -6.01 -6.90
C LYS A 80 -6.72 -5.05 -7.25
N LEU A 81 -6.89 -3.75 -6.99
CA LEU A 81 -5.84 -2.76 -7.23
C LEU A 81 -4.63 -3.00 -6.32
N LEU A 82 -4.84 -3.39 -5.06
CA LEU A 82 -3.77 -3.69 -4.11
C LEU A 82 -3.18 -5.11 -4.25
N ASN A 83 -3.79 -5.96 -5.09
CA ASN A 83 -3.50 -7.39 -5.14
C ASN A 83 -3.60 -8.04 -3.73
N SER A 84 -4.68 -7.72 -3.00
CA SER A 84 -4.93 -8.24 -1.65
C SER A 84 -6.22 -9.06 -1.63
N SER A 85 -6.11 -10.35 -1.31
CA SER A 85 -7.26 -11.25 -1.14
C SER A 85 -7.94 -11.02 0.20
N GLU A 86 -7.14 -10.84 1.25
CA GLU A 86 -7.58 -10.55 2.61
C GLU A 86 -7.34 -9.08 2.93
N VAL A 87 -8.23 -8.51 3.74
CA VAL A 87 -8.13 -7.12 4.20
C VAL A 87 -8.07 -7.16 5.71
N PRO A 88 -6.94 -6.75 6.32
CA PRO A 88 -6.82 -6.68 7.77
C PRO A 88 -7.79 -5.65 8.33
N ASP A 89 -8.21 -5.86 9.57
CA ASP A 89 -8.89 -4.84 10.35
C ASP A 89 -7.93 -3.68 10.68
N ILE A 90 -8.47 -2.49 10.92
CA ILE A 90 -7.68 -1.33 11.31
C ILE A 90 -6.86 -1.58 12.59
N LYS A 91 -7.38 -2.40 13.52
CA LYS A 91 -6.64 -2.82 14.72
C LYS A 91 -5.43 -3.67 14.39
N GLU A 92 -5.52 -4.53 13.37
CA GLU A 92 -4.40 -5.36 12.92
C GLU A 92 -3.35 -4.49 12.22
N VAL A 93 -3.77 -3.51 11.41
CA VAL A 93 -2.85 -2.55 10.79
C VAL A 93 -2.07 -1.76 11.85
N TYR A 94 -2.76 -1.17 12.83
CA TYR A 94 -2.09 -0.43 13.92
C TYR A 94 -1.26 -1.34 14.81
N GLY A 95 -1.77 -2.52 15.15
CA GLY A 95 -1.06 -3.51 15.96
C GLY A 95 0.17 -4.09 15.26
N PHE A 96 0.20 -4.10 13.93
CA PHE A 96 1.39 -4.45 13.17
C PHE A 96 2.42 -3.33 13.21
N ILE A 97 2.02 -2.10 12.90
CA ILE A 97 2.92 -0.93 12.87
C ILE A 97 3.55 -0.69 14.25
N SER A 98 2.80 -0.88 15.33
CA SER A 98 3.28 -0.67 16.70
C SER A 98 4.37 -1.65 17.15
N LYS A 99 4.60 -2.75 16.41
CA LYS A 99 5.68 -3.72 16.70
C LYS A 99 7.07 -3.19 16.36
N PHE A 100 7.17 -2.14 15.55
CA PHE A 100 8.44 -1.65 15.06
C PHE A 100 8.89 -0.43 15.83
N GLU A 101 10.18 -0.41 16.19
CA GLU A 101 10.81 0.80 16.67
C GLU A 101 10.79 1.86 15.57
N GLU A 102 10.52 3.10 15.95
CA GLU A 102 10.35 4.24 15.04
C GLU A 102 11.53 4.39 14.07
N GLU A 103 12.76 4.30 14.57
CA GLU A 103 13.97 4.41 13.76
C GLU A 103 14.11 3.28 12.72
N SER A 104 13.75 2.05 13.09
CA SER A 104 13.79 0.90 12.17
C SER A 104 12.75 1.03 11.08
N PHE A 105 11.54 1.46 11.45
CA PHE A 105 10.47 1.72 10.50
C PHE A 105 10.83 2.87 9.56
N ARG A 106 11.33 3.99 10.10
CA ARG A 106 11.78 5.15 9.32
C ARG A 106 12.84 4.76 8.29
N LYS A 107 13.90 4.06 8.70
CA LYS A 107 14.96 3.60 7.78
C LYS A 107 14.42 2.69 6.68
N ALA A 108 13.49 1.78 7.02
CA ALA A 108 12.87 0.92 6.03
C ALA A 108 12.06 1.73 4.99
N ILE A 109 11.27 2.71 5.44
CA ILE A 109 10.51 3.62 4.56
C ILE A 109 11.44 4.47 3.69
N GLU A 110 12.50 5.05 4.25
CA GLU A 110 13.48 5.85 3.50
C GLU A 110 14.17 5.02 2.41
N GLN A 111 14.61 3.81 2.73
CA GLN A 111 15.20 2.90 1.73
C GLN A 111 14.20 2.52 0.66
N MET A 112 12.94 2.28 1.03
CA MET A 112 11.86 2.06 0.09
C MET A 112 11.71 3.26 -0.86
N ILE A 113 11.51 4.46 -0.34
CA ILE A 113 11.31 5.68 -1.14
C ILE A 113 12.50 5.91 -2.07
N ASN A 114 13.73 5.75 -1.57
CA ASN A 114 14.95 5.86 -2.39
C ASN A 114 14.99 4.81 -3.50
N SER A 115 14.53 3.59 -3.24
CA SER A 115 14.41 2.53 -4.26
C SER A 115 13.28 2.80 -5.26
N LEU A 116 12.23 3.51 -4.87
CA LEU A 116 11.05 3.79 -5.69
C LEU A 116 11.27 5.00 -6.62
N PHE A 117 11.96 6.03 -6.13
CA PHE A 117 12.01 7.37 -6.75
C PHE A 117 13.44 7.88 -7.02
N GLY A 118 14.48 7.14 -6.62
CA GLY A 118 15.87 7.59 -6.68
C GLY A 118 16.29 8.33 -5.39
N LYS A 119 17.60 8.58 -5.24
CA LYS A 119 18.12 9.37 -4.12
C LYS A 119 17.69 10.83 -4.27
N TRP A 120 17.10 11.39 -3.22
CA TRP A 120 16.83 12.82 -3.08
C TRP A 120 18.03 13.55 -2.47
#